data_AF-A0A2N9K7A6-F1
#
_entry.id   AF-A0A2N9K7A6-F1
#
_cell.length_a   1.000
_cell.length_b   1.000
_cell.length_c   1.000
_cell.angle_alpha   90.00
_cell.angle_beta   90.00
_cell.angle_gamma   90.00
#
_symmetry.space_group_name_H-M   'P 1'
#
loop_
_entity.id
_entity.type
_entity.pdbx_description
1 polymer ?
#
loop_
_entity_poly.entity_id
_entity_poly.type
_entity_poly.pdbx_seq_one_letter_code
_entity_poly.pdbx_strand_id
1 'polypeptide(L)'
;MANKRNAGRKRTTRTDEGLRADRRERNQEFQEKQHELNELQDTAPGHLNDVGRALWRKLVPELRKLGTVKQIDTVNLEAFCSSYMTYRVAEKEVSENGIFAYNFDDEGNKAIDFSKKNPAYSIMNDSIKTLKSLAVDLGLSFDARAGQLVPSDIGIKENEQDNLRLVRFGADI
;
A
#
# COMPACT_ATOMS: atom_id res chain seq x y z
N MET A 1 32.35 4.94 -6.52
CA MET A 1 32.34 5.03 -5.04
C MET A 1 30.92 5.33 -4.56
N ALA A 2 30.32 4.48 -3.73
CA ALA A 2 28.95 4.70 -3.24
C ALA A 2 28.92 5.87 -2.24
N ASN A 3 28.03 6.84 -2.46
CA ASN A 3 27.93 8.06 -1.66
C ASN A 3 27.34 7.76 -0.26
N LYS A 4 28.19 7.68 0.77
CA LYS A 4 27.82 7.37 2.16
C LYS A 4 26.79 8.32 2.78
N ARG A 5 26.67 9.57 2.31
CA ARG A 5 25.76 10.58 2.89
C ARG A 5 24.28 10.27 2.66
N ASN A 6 23.95 9.44 1.67
CA ASN A 6 22.57 9.06 1.33
C ASN A 6 22.32 7.54 1.44
N ALA A 7 23.22 6.81 2.11
CA ALA A 7 23.07 5.38 2.29
C ALA A 7 21.76 5.07 3.05
N GLY A 8 20.94 4.18 2.50
CA GLY A 8 19.67 3.76 3.11
C GLY A 8 18.44 4.63 2.80
N ARG A 9 18.58 5.76 2.08
CA ARG A 9 17.40 6.54 1.66
C ARG A 9 16.63 5.76 0.60
N LYS A 10 15.31 5.57 0.81
CA LYS A 10 14.42 4.91 -0.15
C LYS A 10 14.51 5.58 -1.53
N ARG A 11 14.54 4.75 -2.57
CA ARG A 11 14.59 5.19 -3.97
C ARG A 11 13.33 6.00 -4.28
N THR A 12 13.48 7.04 -5.10
CA THR A 12 12.35 7.81 -5.65
C THR A 12 12.23 7.52 -7.14
N THR A 13 11.02 7.63 -7.67
CA THR A 13 10.69 7.49 -9.11
C THR A 13 10.61 8.82 -9.86
N ARG A 14 11.01 9.91 -9.18
CA ARG A 14 10.96 11.29 -9.68
C ARG A 14 11.89 11.52 -10.89
N THR A 15 11.44 12.31 -11.86
CA THR A 15 12.10 12.55 -13.16
C THR A 15 12.28 14.05 -13.50
N ASP A 16 12.12 14.95 -12.52
CA ASP A 16 12.24 16.40 -12.68
C ASP A 16 13.65 16.89 -13.08
N GLU A 17 13.69 18.10 -13.65
CA GLU A 17 14.92 18.77 -14.04
C GLU A 17 15.86 19.09 -12.87
N GLY A 18 15.32 19.19 -11.65
CA GLY A 18 16.08 19.40 -10.42
C GLY A 18 16.84 18.16 -9.93
N LEU A 19 16.63 16.98 -10.52
CA LEU A 19 17.42 15.79 -10.22
C LEU A 19 18.69 15.72 -11.06
N ARG A 20 19.73 15.14 -10.46
CA ARG A 20 20.96 14.77 -11.19
C ARG A 20 20.62 13.90 -12.39
N ALA A 21 21.26 14.19 -13.52
CA ALA A 21 20.99 13.54 -14.81
C ALA A 21 21.03 12.00 -14.71
N ASP A 22 22.06 11.45 -14.05
CA ASP A 22 22.23 10.00 -13.87
C ASP A 22 21.03 9.35 -13.16
N ARG A 23 20.41 10.05 -12.19
CA ARG A 23 19.27 9.54 -11.44
C ARG A 23 17.98 9.67 -12.23
N ARG A 24 17.86 10.72 -13.04
CA ARG A 24 16.70 10.96 -13.91
C ARG A 24 16.64 9.89 -14.99
N GLU A 25 17.75 9.66 -15.69
CA GLU A 25 17.87 8.65 -16.75
C GLU A 25 17.48 7.26 -16.24
N ARG A 26 18.05 6.81 -15.11
CA ARG A 26 17.66 5.53 -14.48
C ARG A 26 16.18 5.44 -14.07
N ASN A 27 15.55 6.57 -13.77
CA ASN A 27 14.14 6.60 -13.38
C ASN A 27 13.22 6.60 -14.60
N GLN A 28 13.62 7.26 -15.69
CA GLN A 28 12.95 7.17 -16.99
C GLN A 28 13.03 5.74 -17.55
N GLU A 29 14.23 5.14 -17.56
CA GLU A 29 14.42 3.75 -17.98
C GLU A 29 13.55 2.78 -17.16
N PHE A 30 13.40 3.03 -15.85
CA PHE A 30 12.51 2.24 -15.01
C PHE A 30 11.04 2.41 -15.40
N GLN A 31 10.58 3.63 -15.69
CA GLN A 31 9.21 3.88 -16.14
C GLN A 31 8.94 3.21 -17.48
N GLU A 32 9.84 3.34 -18.45
CA GLU A 32 9.74 2.71 -19.77
C GLU A 32 9.62 1.19 -19.66
N LYS A 33 10.52 0.54 -18.91
CA LYS A 33 10.46 -0.91 -18.66
C LYS A 33 9.18 -1.34 -17.95
N GLN A 34 8.62 -0.51 -17.08
CA GLN A 34 7.34 -0.80 -16.45
C GLN A 34 6.17 -0.70 -17.42
N HIS A 35 6.21 0.24 -18.37
CA HIS A 35 5.19 0.37 -19.41
C HIS A 35 5.16 -0.82 -20.39
N GLU A 36 6.29 -1.51 -20.56
CA GLU A 36 6.38 -2.74 -21.37
C GLU A 36 5.75 -3.97 -20.70
N LEU A 37 5.54 -3.93 -19.38
CA LEU A 37 4.95 -5.04 -18.63
C LEU A 37 3.43 -5.08 -18.78
N ASN A 38 2.89 -6.29 -18.75
CA ASN A 38 1.44 -6.50 -18.79
C ASN A 38 0.76 -5.89 -17.55
N GLU A 39 -0.37 -5.23 -17.77
CA GLU A 39 -1.22 -4.72 -16.71
C GLU A 39 -1.88 -5.85 -15.90
N LEU A 40 -2.19 -5.54 -14.64
CA LEU A 40 -2.94 -6.45 -13.77
C LEU A 40 -4.29 -6.84 -14.38
N GLN A 41 -4.61 -8.13 -14.33
CA GLN A 41 -5.92 -8.64 -14.71
C GLN A 41 -6.99 -8.35 -13.65
N ASP A 42 -8.16 -7.90 -14.09
CA ASP A 42 -9.30 -7.64 -13.21
C ASP A 42 -9.91 -8.94 -12.63
N THR A 43 -9.65 -10.08 -13.29
CA THR A 43 -10.14 -11.40 -12.87
C THR A 43 -9.33 -11.90 -11.69
N ALA A 44 -10.01 -12.12 -10.57
CA ALA A 44 -9.39 -12.68 -9.38
C ALA A 44 -9.02 -14.17 -9.57
N PRO A 45 -7.89 -14.62 -9.03
CA PRO A 45 -7.48 -16.02 -9.07
C PRO A 45 -8.51 -16.97 -8.45
N GLY A 46 -8.71 -18.13 -9.07
CA GLY A 46 -9.81 -19.04 -8.74
C GLY A 46 -9.75 -19.65 -7.33
N HIS A 47 -8.56 -19.75 -6.74
CA HIS A 47 -8.35 -20.30 -5.39
C HIS A 47 -8.75 -19.33 -4.26
N LEU A 48 -8.94 -18.04 -4.56
CA LEU A 48 -9.40 -17.06 -3.57
C LEU A 48 -10.89 -17.28 -3.28
N ASN A 49 -11.30 -17.22 -2.01
CA ASN A 49 -12.72 -17.24 -1.65
C ASN A 49 -13.42 -15.89 -1.95
N ASP A 50 -14.71 -15.76 -1.65
CA ASP A 50 -15.47 -14.54 -1.94
C ASP A 50 -14.90 -13.27 -1.31
N VAL A 51 -14.37 -13.36 -0.09
CA VAL A 51 -13.74 -12.23 0.62
C VAL A 51 -12.46 -11.82 -0.09
N GLY A 52 -11.61 -12.78 -0.47
CA GLY A 52 -10.37 -12.51 -1.20
C GLY A 52 -10.64 -11.96 -2.60
N ARG A 53 -11.63 -12.52 -3.32
CA ARG A 53 -12.04 -12.05 -4.65
C ARG A 53 -12.65 -10.64 -4.60
N ALA A 54 -13.42 -10.32 -3.57
CA ALA A 54 -13.96 -8.97 -3.38
C ALA A 54 -12.84 -7.95 -3.13
N LEU A 55 -11.85 -8.30 -2.29
CA LEU A 55 -10.69 -7.46 -2.04
C LEU A 55 -9.84 -7.25 -3.32
N TRP A 56 -9.60 -8.32 -4.08
CA TRP A 56 -8.90 -8.26 -5.36
C TRP A 56 -9.54 -7.24 -6.31
N ARG A 57 -10.85 -7.37 -6.54
CA ARG A 57 -11.61 -6.46 -7.43
C ARG A 57 -11.63 -5.01 -6.94
N LYS A 58 -11.44 -4.79 -5.64
CA LYS A 58 -11.31 -3.45 -5.07
C LYS A 58 -9.92 -2.86 -5.28
N LEU A 59 -8.86 -3.68 -5.14
CA LEU A 59 -7.48 -3.21 -5.20
C LEU A 59 -6.95 -3.06 -6.63
N VAL A 60 -7.25 -3.99 -7.53
CA VAL A 60 -6.69 -3.99 -8.89
C VAL A 60 -6.96 -2.68 -9.64
N PRO A 61 -8.18 -2.10 -9.65
CA PRO A 61 -8.42 -0.83 -10.34
C PRO A 61 -7.58 0.32 -9.78
N GLU A 62 -7.37 0.37 -8.45
CA GLU A 62 -6.55 1.41 -7.81
C GLU A 62 -5.05 1.20 -8.07
N LEU A 63 -4.59 -0.05 -8.04
CA LEU A 63 -3.20 -0.40 -8.36
C LEU A 63 -2.86 -0.08 -9.82
N ARG A 64 -3.79 -0.29 -10.74
CA ARG A 64 -3.64 0.10 -12.15
C ARG A 64 -3.55 1.62 -12.33
N LYS A 65 -4.31 2.41 -11.56
CA LYS A 65 -4.18 3.89 -11.57
C LYS A 65 -2.80 4.36 -11.09
N LEU A 66 -2.19 3.64 -10.14
CA LEU A 66 -0.84 3.93 -9.68
C LEU A 66 0.22 3.54 -10.73
N GLY A 67 -0.05 2.52 -11.55
CA GLY A 67 0.77 2.12 -12.69
C GLY A 67 2.11 1.45 -12.34
N THR A 68 2.41 1.27 -11.05
CA THR A 68 3.66 0.69 -10.55
C THR A 68 3.60 -0.81 -10.32
N VAL A 69 2.42 -1.36 -10.05
CA VAL A 69 2.21 -2.80 -9.83
C VAL A 69 1.68 -3.42 -11.13
N LYS A 70 2.34 -4.49 -11.58
CA LYS A 70 2.08 -5.13 -12.87
C LYS A 70 1.68 -6.60 -12.71
N GLN A 71 1.34 -7.25 -13.81
CA GLN A 71 0.93 -8.66 -13.79
C GLN A 71 2.00 -9.59 -13.18
N ILE A 72 3.28 -9.22 -13.25
CA ILE A 72 4.36 -9.99 -12.61
C ILE A 72 4.26 -10.00 -11.06
N ASP A 73 3.59 -9.02 -10.48
CA ASP A 73 3.43 -8.86 -9.02
C ASP A 73 2.18 -9.59 -8.47
N THR A 74 1.44 -10.30 -9.34
CA THR A 74 0.18 -10.99 -9.01
C THR A 74 0.34 -11.92 -7.81
N VAL A 75 1.48 -12.62 -7.69
CA VAL A 75 1.75 -13.53 -6.56
C VAL A 75 1.72 -12.80 -5.21
N ASN A 76 2.25 -11.57 -5.15
CA ASN A 76 2.22 -10.77 -3.92
C ASN A 76 0.80 -10.27 -3.60
N LEU A 77 0.04 -9.89 -4.64
CA LEU A 77 -1.36 -9.48 -4.47
C LEU A 77 -2.26 -10.65 -4.06
N GLU A 78 -2.00 -11.85 -4.59
CA GLU A 78 -2.66 -13.11 -4.20
C GLU A 78 -2.40 -13.45 -2.74
N ALA A 79 -1.13 -13.39 -2.32
CA ALA A 79 -0.73 -13.61 -0.94
C ALA A 79 -1.35 -12.56 0.00
N PHE A 80 -1.46 -11.30 -0.44
CA PHE A 80 -2.12 -10.24 0.33
C PHE A 80 -3.60 -10.54 0.52
N CYS A 81 -4.31 -10.87 -0.56
CA CYS A 81 -5.72 -11.23 -0.49
C CYS A 81 -5.94 -12.47 0.38
N SER A 82 -5.07 -13.48 0.28
CA SER A 82 -5.14 -14.69 1.10
C SER A 82 -4.89 -14.43 2.58
N SER A 83 -3.90 -13.61 2.90
CA SER A 83 -3.64 -13.18 4.28
C SER A 83 -4.81 -12.40 4.85
N TYR A 84 -5.52 -11.61 4.03
CA TYR A 84 -6.74 -10.91 4.45
C TYR A 84 -7.89 -11.89 4.74
N MET A 85 -8.07 -12.93 3.93
CA MET A 85 -9.07 -13.98 4.19
C MET A 85 -8.82 -14.64 5.56
N THR A 86 -7.57 -15.05 5.82
CA THR A 86 -7.17 -15.66 7.10
C THR A 86 -7.39 -14.70 8.26
N TYR A 87 -7.02 -13.43 8.10
CA TYR A 87 -7.28 -12.38 9.09
C TYR A 87 -8.77 -12.29 9.45
N ARG A 88 -9.67 -12.28 8.47
CA ARG A 88 -11.12 -12.16 8.71
C ARG A 88 -11.70 -13.35 9.47
N VAL A 89 -11.23 -14.57 9.18
CA VAL A 89 -11.62 -15.76 9.94
C VAL A 89 -11.13 -15.67 11.38
N ALA A 90 -9.85 -15.32 11.57
CA ALA A 90 -9.26 -15.21 12.90
C ALA A 90 -9.86 -14.06 13.73
N GLU A 91 -10.17 -12.93 13.10
CA GLU A 91 -10.85 -11.77 13.71
C GLU A 91 -12.23 -12.17 14.25
N LYS A 92 -13.00 -12.92 13.46
CA LYS A 92 -14.31 -13.43 13.90
C LYS A 92 -14.17 -14.37 15.10
N GLU A 93 -13.24 -15.32 15.04
CA GLU A 93 -12.99 -16.28 16.11
C GLU A 93 -12.54 -15.58 17.41
N VAL A 94 -11.68 -14.57 17.32
CA VAL A 94 -11.26 -13.77 18.48
C VAL A 94 -12.41 -12.92 19.02
N SER A 95 -13.27 -12.39 18.16
CA SER A 95 -14.45 -11.63 18.57
C SER A 95 -15.47 -12.49 19.34
N GLU A 96 -15.62 -13.76 18.96
CA GLU A 96 -16.56 -14.70 19.59
C GLU A 96 -15.96 -15.35 20.85
N ASN A 97 -14.67 -15.69 20.83
CA ASN A 97 -14.05 -16.50 21.87
C ASN A 97 -13.06 -15.76 22.76
N GLY A 98 -12.72 -14.50 22.46
CA GLY A 98 -11.77 -13.70 23.21
C GLY A 98 -10.31 -13.99 22.86
N ILE A 99 -9.40 -13.26 23.50
CA ILE A 99 -7.94 -13.33 23.23
C ILE A 99 -7.21 -14.42 24.03
N PHE A 100 -7.85 -14.96 25.07
CA PHE A 100 -7.32 -16.04 25.91
C PHE A 100 -7.92 -17.37 25.48
N ALA A 101 -7.20 -18.46 25.76
CA ALA A 101 -7.74 -19.80 25.53
C ALA A 101 -8.93 -20.05 26.47
N TYR A 102 -9.77 -21.02 26.10
CA TYR A 102 -10.85 -21.48 26.95
C TYR A 102 -10.89 -23.00 26.95
N ASN A 103 -11.41 -23.57 28.03
CA ASN A 103 -11.73 -24.98 28.17
C ASN A 103 -13.19 -25.10 28.65
N PHE A 104 -13.72 -26.31 28.62
CA PHE A 104 -14.99 -26.62 29.26
C PHE A 104 -14.71 -27.33 30.59
N ASP A 105 -15.40 -26.94 31.65
CA ASP A 105 -15.36 -27.66 32.92
C ASP A 105 -16.16 -28.98 32.83
N ASP A 106 -16.13 -29.78 33.90
CA ASP A 106 -16.85 -31.06 33.98
C ASP A 106 -18.38 -30.91 33.83
N GLU A 107 -18.90 -29.70 34.02
CA GLU A 107 -20.32 -29.33 33.88
C GLU A 107 -20.65 -28.76 32.48
N GLY A 108 -19.65 -28.60 31.61
CA GLY A 108 -19.79 -28.08 30.25
C GLY A 108 -19.81 -26.55 30.13
N ASN A 109 -19.52 -25.81 31.20
CA ASN A 109 -19.41 -24.35 31.15
C ASN A 109 -18.05 -23.92 30.60
N LYS A 110 -18.05 -22.84 29.82
CA LYS A 110 -16.84 -22.26 29.24
C LYS A 110 -16.01 -21.54 30.33
N ALA A 111 -14.86 -22.10 30.68
CA ALA A 111 -13.89 -21.51 31.59
C ALA A 111 -12.71 -20.91 30.81
N ILE A 112 -12.40 -19.64 31.04
CA ILE A 112 -11.29 -18.94 30.37
C ILE A 112 -9.96 -19.29 31.06
N ASP A 113 -8.98 -19.73 30.28
CA ASP A 113 -7.61 -19.97 30.74
C ASP A 113 -6.73 -18.74 30.44
N PHE A 114 -6.59 -17.87 31.44
CA PHE A 114 -5.79 -16.64 31.35
C PHE A 114 -4.27 -16.89 31.21
N SER A 115 -3.80 -18.13 31.42
CA SER A 115 -2.39 -18.47 31.27
C SER A 115 -1.98 -18.71 29.81
N LYS A 116 -2.96 -18.96 28.91
CA LYS A 116 -2.72 -19.30 27.51
C LYS A 116 -3.43 -18.34 26.55
N LYS A 117 -2.78 -18.05 25.43
CA LYS A 117 -3.36 -17.24 24.35
C LYS A 117 -4.29 -18.08 23.48
N ASN A 118 -5.36 -17.46 22.97
CA ASN A 118 -6.15 -18.04 21.90
C ASN A 118 -5.28 -18.21 20.64
N PRO A 119 -5.15 -19.42 20.06
CA PRO A 119 -4.43 -19.63 18.80
C PRO A 119 -4.92 -18.71 17.66
N ALA A 120 -6.21 -18.40 17.60
CA ALA A 120 -6.77 -17.49 16.61
C ALA A 120 -6.21 -16.07 16.75
N TYR A 121 -5.91 -15.61 17.96
CA TYR A 121 -5.27 -14.32 18.18
C TYR A 121 -3.85 -14.29 17.59
N SER A 122 -3.10 -15.39 17.72
CA SER A 122 -1.77 -15.51 17.10
C SER A 122 -1.86 -15.49 15.58
N ILE A 123 -2.79 -16.25 14.99
CA ILE A 123 -3.04 -16.27 13.54
C ILE A 123 -3.45 -14.89 13.03
N MET A 124 -4.32 -14.19 13.76
CA MET A 124 -4.74 -12.83 13.44
C MET A 124 -3.54 -11.88 13.42
N ASN A 125 -2.70 -11.92 14.45
CA ASN A 125 -1.53 -11.06 14.56
C ASN A 125 -0.49 -11.34 13.45
N ASP A 126 -0.25 -12.61 13.13
CA ASP A 126 0.67 -12.98 12.06
C ASP A 126 0.13 -12.59 10.68
N SER A 127 -1.18 -12.75 10.46
CA SER A 127 -1.84 -12.25 9.26
C SER A 127 -1.70 -10.73 9.12
N ILE A 128 -1.85 -9.96 10.21
CA ILE A 128 -1.64 -8.50 10.20
C ILE A 128 -0.20 -8.14 9.83
N LYS A 129 0.80 -8.86 10.35
CA LYS A 129 2.21 -8.60 10.01
C LYS A 129 2.47 -8.85 8.52
N THR A 130 1.98 -9.98 8.00
CA THR A 130 2.11 -10.32 6.57
C THR A 130 1.41 -9.29 5.70
N LEU A 131 0.19 -8.88 6.06
CA LEU A 131 -0.53 -7.81 5.38
C LEU A 131 0.25 -6.49 5.38
N LYS A 132 0.81 -6.08 6.52
CA LYS A 132 1.62 -4.85 6.59
C LYS A 132 2.85 -4.92 5.70
N SER A 133 3.54 -6.06 5.66
CA SER A 133 4.72 -6.25 4.81
C SER A 133 4.35 -6.15 3.34
N LEU A 134 3.39 -6.98 2.89
CA LEU A 134 2.93 -6.99 1.51
C LEU A 134 2.29 -5.66 1.09
N ALA A 135 1.64 -4.94 2.00
CA ALA A 135 1.14 -3.59 1.73
C ALA A 135 2.25 -2.59 1.43
N VAL A 136 3.44 -2.73 2.03
CA VAL A 136 4.59 -1.90 1.70
C VAL A 136 5.13 -2.26 0.32
N ASP A 137 5.25 -3.56 0.03
CA ASP A 137 5.78 -4.06 -1.25
C ASP A 137 4.88 -3.67 -2.44
N LEU A 138 3.56 -3.75 -2.26
CA LEU A 138 2.56 -3.36 -3.27
C LEU A 138 2.28 -1.85 -3.34
N GLY A 139 2.94 -1.02 -2.53
CA GLY A 139 2.67 0.43 -2.51
C GLY A 139 1.29 0.80 -1.95
N LEU A 140 0.69 -0.04 -1.11
CA LEU A 140 -0.60 0.21 -0.46
C LEU A 140 -0.47 1.04 0.83
N SER A 141 0.73 1.16 1.40
CA SER A 141 0.97 2.07 2.55
C SER A 141 1.20 3.52 2.10
N PHE A 142 0.77 4.47 2.93
CA PHE A 142 0.93 5.90 2.66
C PHE A 142 2.40 6.27 2.41
N ASP A 143 3.31 5.81 3.28
CA ASP A 143 4.74 6.11 3.16
C ASP A 143 5.38 5.48 1.92
N ALA A 144 4.94 4.27 1.53
CA ALA A 144 5.43 3.64 0.30
C ALA A 144 5.02 4.46 -0.92
N ARG A 145 3.78 4.95 -0.96
CA ARG A 145 3.32 5.84 -2.04
C ARG A 145 3.98 7.21 -2.02
N ALA A 146 4.14 7.83 -0.86
CA ALA A 146 4.76 9.14 -0.74
C ALA A 146 6.18 9.19 -1.34
N GLY A 147 6.93 8.07 -1.27
CA GLY A 147 8.24 7.96 -1.93
C GLY A 147 8.18 7.78 -3.45
N GLN A 148 7.06 7.27 -3.98
CA GLN A 148 6.80 7.06 -5.41
C GLN A 148 6.12 8.25 -6.09
N LEU A 149 5.41 9.08 -5.32
CA LEU A 149 4.77 10.27 -5.84
C LEU A 149 5.85 11.27 -6.23
N VAL A 150 5.94 11.50 -7.54
CA VAL A 150 6.38 12.79 -8.06
C VAL A 150 5.31 13.78 -7.63
N PRO A 151 5.63 14.96 -7.08
CA PRO A 151 4.73 16.09 -7.22
C PRO A 151 4.60 16.31 -8.74
N SER A 152 3.67 15.60 -9.39
CA SER A 152 3.08 16.11 -10.61
C SER A 152 2.44 17.40 -10.15
N ASP A 153 2.85 18.52 -10.75
CA ASP A 153 2.32 19.84 -10.48
C ASP A 153 0.85 19.69 -10.11
N ILE A 154 0.53 19.90 -8.83
CA ILE A 154 -0.84 20.06 -8.37
C ILE A 154 -1.37 21.08 -9.33
N GLY A 155 -2.25 20.64 -10.25
CA GLY A 155 -2.60 21.40 -11.42
C GLY A 155 -2.78 22.83 -10.98
N ILE A 156 -1.88 23.71 -11.43
CA ILE A 156 -2.16 25.12 -11.44
C ILE A 156 -3.35 25.17 -12.40
N LYS A 157 -4.56 25.03 -11.83
CA LYS A 157 -5.69 25.71 -12.39
C LYS A 157 -5.25 27.15 -12.30
N GLU A 158 -4.68 27.64 -13.39
CA GLU A 158 -4.65 29.05 -13.66
C GLU A 158 -6.12 29.47 -13.55
N ASN A 159 -6.52 29.92 -12.36
CA ASN A 159 -7.65 30.80 -12.27
C ASN A 159 -7.15 32.08 -12.95
N GLU A 160 -7.31 32.13 -14.27
CA GLU A 160 -7.40 33.39 -14.97
C GLU A 160 -8.43 34.24 -14.23
N GLN A 161 -8.00 35.44 -13.84
CA GLN A 161 -8.74 36.47 -13.10
C GLN A 161 -8.71 36.38 -11.58
N ASP A 162 -7.52 36.52 -10.98
CA ASP A 162 -7.41 37.40 -9.82
C ASP A 162 -6.81 38.73 -10.27
N ASN A 163 -7.71 39.72 -10.43
CA ASN A 163 -7.38 41.12 -10.68
C ASN A 163 -6.61 41.69 -9.47
N LEU A 164 -5.33 41.38 -9.31
CA LEU A 164 -4.45 42.26 -8.55
C LEU A 164 -4.23 43.52 -9.39
N ARG A 165 -5.04 44.53 -9.11
CA ARG A 165 -4.75 45.91 -9.49
C ARG A 165 -3.33 46.23 -9.03
N LEU A 166 -2.42 46.31 -10.00
CA LEU A 166 -1.10 46.88 -9.83
C LEU A 166 -1.30 48.37 -9.51
N VAL A 167 -1.44 48.71 -8.22
CA VAL A 167 -1.39 50.10 -7.78
C VAL A 167 0.04 50.57 -8.01
N ARG A 168 0.26 51.27 -9.13
CA ARG A 168 1.51 51.99 -9.39
C ARG A 168 1.62 53.11 -8.36
N PHE A 169 2.33 52.85 -7.26
CA PHE A 169 2.96 53.94 -6.52
C PHE A 169 4.26 54.30 -7.23
N GLY A 170 4.10 55.00 -8.35
CA GLY A 170 5.16 55.80 -8.97
C GLY A 170 5.14 57.20 -8.35
N ALA A 171 6.30 57.62 -7.90
CA ALA A 171 6.61 58.84 -7.17
C ALA A 171 6.18 60.14 -7.87
N ASP A 172 6.13 61.25 -7.10
CA ASP A 172 6.73 62.52 -7.51
C ASP A 172 6.88 63.50 -6.33
N ILE A 173 8.09 64.11 -6.30
CA ILE A 173 8.66 65.23 -5.51
C ILE A 173 9.13 64.95 -4.07
#